data_AF-A0A1M3NHZ2-F1
#
_entry.id   AF-A0A1M3NHZ2-F1
#
_cell.length_a   1.000
_cell.length_b   1.000
_cell.length_c   1.000
_cell.angle_alpha   90.00
_cell.angle_beta   90.00
_cell.angle_gamma   90.00
#
_symmetry.space_group_name_H-M   'P 1'
#
loop_
_entity.id
_entity.type
_entity.pdbx_description
1 polymer ?
#
loop_
_entity_poly.entity_id
_entity_poly.type
_entity_poly.pdbx_seq_one_letter_code
_entity_poly.pdbx_strand_id
1 'polypeptide(L)'
;MCAALSAFALAACNTIVGFGDFEKVDDDAVSRARGKDASVPDPASDDDDDDDGVVDQKPVVDAGPDAPEVASTTCPAPAPVSYPPWRFPNTRPKPCTRADITTFLAHEGQSFESQKAAMESKNAACAACVFTKETDNEWGPIVKTNDGRVFVAFAQCYALAGAPDSCGDGAHELEWCLQKICNVCSSGQNLGDCRQAEREGGCKRGLDRTLAACGGSSQIVNVTCRGSGDVVATMCGGR
;
A
#
# COMPACT_ATOMS: atom_id res chain seq x y z
N MET A 1 5.35 -8.03 40.10
CA MET A 1 5.34 -6.59 39.83
C MET A 1 6.39 -6.33 38.76
N CYS A 2 6.00 -6.35 37.48
CA CYS A 2 6.84 -5.89 36.37
C CYS A 2 6.27 -4.55 35.92
N ALA A 3 7.11 -3.53 36.06
CA ALA A 3 6.78 -2.14 35.81
C ALA A 3 6.73 -1.83 34.31
N ALA A 4 5.91 -0.83 34.02
CA ALA A 4 5.67 -0.18 32.74
C ALA A 4 6.95 0.24 32.00
N LEU A 5 6.98 -0.02 30.68
CA LEU A 5 7.77 0.54 29.58
C LEU A 5 7.12 -0.09 28.31
N SER A 6 6.64 0.57 27.26
CA SER A 6 6.89 1.89 26.72
C SER A 6 5.66 2.35 25.94
N ALA A 7 5.17 3.55 26.25
CA ALA A 7 4.16 4.25 25.48
C ALA A 7 4.83 5.29 24.58
N PHE A 8 5.53 4.87 23.52
CA PHE A 8 6.04 5.77 22.47
C PHE A 8 6.26 4.96 21.19
N ALA A 9 5.41 5.20 20.17
CA ALA A 9 5.61 4.99 18.72
C ALA A 9 4.34 4.52 17.97
N LEU A 10 3.18 5.16 18.17
CA LEU A 10 1.96 4.88 17.40
C LEU A 10 1.70 5.88 16.24
N ALA A 11 2.67 6.73 15.90
CA ALA A 11 2.46 7.83 14.95
C ALA A 11 2.95 7.56 13.50
N ALA A 12 3.47 6.38 13.16
CA ALA A 12 4.13 6.15 11.86
C ALA A 12 3.51 5.05 10.96
N CYS A 13 2.37 4.46 11.33
CA CYS A 13 1.77 3.38 10.52
C CYS A 13 0.66 3.83 9.56
N ASN A 14 0.40 5.13 9.40
CA ASN A 14 -0.80 5.61 8.67
C ASN A 14 -0.61 5.93 7.18
N THR A 15 0.48 5.50 6.55
CA THR A 15 0.69 5.64 5.09
C THR A 15 0.64 4.32 4.34
N ILE A 16 0.15 3.24 4.96
CA ILE A 16 0.24 1.85 4.49
C ILE A 16 -0.38 1.63 3.08
N VAL A 17 -1.31 2.48 2.64
CA VAL A 17 -1.77 2.56 1.23
C VAL A 17 -1.98 4.02 0.80
N GLY A 18 -1.09 4.90 1.23
CA GLY A 18 -1.11 6.28 0.79
C GLY A 18 -0.66 6.35 -0.66
N PHE A 19 -1.58 6.67 -1.57
CA PHE A 19 -1.20 7.13 -2.90
C PHE A 19 -0.40 8.44 -2.91
N GLY A 20 -0.04 9.00 -1.75
CA GLY A 20 0.86 10.14 -1.65
C GLY A 20 2.21 9.92 -2.35
N ASP A 21 2.60 8.67 -2.60
CA ASP A 21 3.78 8.34 -3.43
C ASP A 21 3.51 8.43 -4.95
N PHE A 22 2.26 8.40 -5.41
CA PHE A 22 1.93 8.63 -6.83
C PHE A 22 1.87 10.11 -7.19
N GLU A 23 1.81 11.02 -6.22
CA GLU A 23 1.93 12.47 -6.44
C GLU A 23 3.36 12.87 -6.89
N LYS A 24 4.33 11.95 -6.87
CA LYS A 24 5.68 12.13 -7.43
C LYS A 24 5.87 11.54 -8.83
N VAL A 25 4.81 11.30 -9.59
CA VAL A 25 4.96 11.07 -11.04
C VAL A 25 4.92 12.43 -11.72
N ASP A 26 6.07 12.88 -12.22
CA ASP A 26 6.32 14.21 -12.77
C ASP A 26 5.17 14.74 -13.66
N ASP A 27 4.57 15.87 -13.26
CA ASP A 27 3.66 16.68 -14.08
C ASP A 27 4.27 17.10 -15.44
N ASP A 28 5.58 16.92 -15.62
CA ASP A 28 6.30 17.17 -16.87
C ASP A 28 5.98 16.16 -17.99
N ALA A 29 5.48 14.95 -17.67
CA ALA A 29 5.18 13.94 -18.69
C ALA A 29 3.86 14.23 -19.43
N VAL A 30 2.87 14.83 -18.77
CA VAL A 30 1.57 15.16 -19.38
C VAL A 30 1.64 16.48 -20.16
N SER A 31 2.56 17.37 -19.79
CA SER A 31 2.78 18.66 -20.45
C SER A 31 3.46 18.55 -21.83
N ARG A 32 4.19 17.45 -22.10
CA ARG A 32 4.91 17.25 -23.39
C ARG A 32 4.05 16.70 -24.54
N ALA A 33 2.77 16.39 -24.32
CA ALA A 33 1.87 15.92 -25.38
C ALA A 33 1.11 17.04 -26.12
N ARG A 34 1.26 18.31 -25.70
CA ARG A 34 0.67 19.47 -26.40
C ARG A 34 1.68 20.61 -26.51
N GLY A 35 2.38 20.66 -27.65
CA GLY A 35 3.25 21.79 -27.97
C GLY A 35 4.06 21.54 -29.22
N LYS A 36 3.39 21.60 -30.38
CA LYS A 36 4.04 21.70 -31.69
C LYS A 36 4.28 23.20 -31.97
N ASP A 37 5.44 23.48 -32.53
CA ASP A 37 5.83 24.70 -33.26
C ASP A 37 6.30 25.93 -32.43
N ALA A 38 7.63 26.09 -32.32
CA ALA A 38 8.39 27.26 -32.82
C ALA A 38 9.90 27.13 -32.51
N SER A 39 10.71 27.12 -33.57
CA SER A 39 12.18 27.17 -33.57
C SER A 39 12.71 28.59 -33.35
N VAL A 40 13.86 28.76 -32.68
CA VAL A 40 14.95 29.76 -32.92
C VAL A 40 16.25 29.24 -32.25
N PRO A 41 17.46 29.50 -32.81
CA PRO A 41 18.68 28.70 -32.60
C PRO A 41 19.70 29.26 -31.59
N ASP A 42 20.75 28.44 -31.35
CA ASP A 42 21.94 28.61 -30.50
C ASP A 42 22.75 29.90 -30.72
N PRO A 43 23.68 30.19 -29.79
CA PRO A 43 25.07 30.09 -30.21
C PRO A 43 25.99 29.33 -29.23
N ALA A 44 27.01 28.74 -29.86
CA ALA A 44 28.13 27.97 -29.34
C ALA A 44 29.04 28.71 -28.34
N SER A 45 29.83 27.93 -27.60
CA SER A 45 31.23 28.24 -27.28
C SER A 45 31.96 26.92 -27.00
N ASP A 46 33.12 26.81 -27.66
CA ASP A 46 34.05 25.70 -27.77
C ASP A 46 35.06 25.64 -26.60
N ASP A 47 35.99 24.67 -26.71
CA ASP A 47 37.33 24.57 -26.12
C ASP A 47 37.40 23.96 -24.70
N ASP A 48 38.30 23.04 -24.31
CA ASP A 48 39.44 22.30 -24.90
C ASP A 48 39.76 21.19 -23.85
N ASP A 49 39.93 19.93 -24.25
CA ASP A 49 41.20 19.18 -24.37
C ASP A 49 42.01 18.84 -23.08
N ASP A 50 42.43 17.57 -23.07
CA ASP A 50 43.51 16.89 -22.31
C ASP A 50 43.36 16.59 -20.79
N ASP A 51 43.48 15.31 -20.42
CA ASP A 51 44.75 14.73 -19.93
C ASP A 51 44.59 13.30 -19.36
N ASP A 52 45.62 12.50 -19.63
CA ASP A 52 45.82 11.10 -19.32
C ASP A 52 45.94 10.82 -17.81
N GLY A 53 45.36 9.71 -17.34
CA GLY A 53 45.51 9.35 -15.92
C GLY A 53 44.91 8.03 -15.48
N VAL A 54 45.42 6.92 -16.02
CA VAL A 54 45.28 5.60 -15.41
C VAL A 54 45.87 5.63 -13.99
N VAL A 55 45.01 5.51 -12.98
CA VAL A 55 45.40 5.01 -11.66
C VAL A 55 44.47 3.88 -11.24
N ASP A 56 44.93 2.68 -11.55
CA ASP A 56 44.53 1.42 -10.92
C ASP A 56 44.78 1.54 -9.40
N GLN A 57 43.76 1.95 -8.65
CA GLN A 57 43.72 1.75 -7.20
C GLN A 57 42.58 0.80 -6.86
N LYS A 58 42.92 -0.49 -6.99
CA LYS A 58 42.23 -1.58 -6.31
C LYS A 58 42.15 -1.24 -4.81
N PRO A 59 40.96 -1.15 -4.20
CA PRO A 59 40.85 -1.11 -2.75
C PRO A 59 41.30 -2.46 -2.23
N VAL A 60 42.45 -2.51 -1.57
CA VAL A 60 42.80 -3.62 -0.68
C VAL A 60 41.94 -3.40 0.57
N VAL A 61 40.73 -3.94 0.54
CA VAL A 61 39.95 -4.15 1.76
C VAL A 61 40.56 -5.34 2.48
N ASP A 62 41.31 -5.03 3.53
CA ASP A 62 41.80 -5.95 4.53
C ASP A 62 40.61 -6.65 5.17
N ALA A 63 40.40 -7.92 4.83
CA ALA A 63 39.32 -8.75 5.36
C ALA A 63 39.68 -9.16 6.80
N GLY A 64 39.41 -8.28 7.76
CA GLY A 64 39.36 -8.66 9.16
C GLY A 64 38.26 -9.71 9.40
N PRO A 65 38.51 -10.75 10.22
CA PRO A 65 37.63 -11.91 10.39
C PRO A 65 36.28 -11.66 11.12
N ASP A 66 35.83 -10.40 11.24
CA ASP A 66 34.62 -10.02 12.00
C ASP A 66 33.70 -9.05 11.23
N ALA A 67 33.64 -9.15 9.90
CA ALA A 67 32.58 -8.47 9.15
C ALA A 67 31.25 -9.19 9.44
N PRO A 68 30.25 -8.54 10.10
CA PRO A 68 28.97 -9.17 10.34
C PRO A 68 28.37 -9.55 8.99
N GLU A 69 28.03 -10.83 8.86
CA GLU A 69 27.31 -11.38 7.72
C GLU A 69 26.14 -10.45 7.41
N VAL A 70 26.18 -9.78 6.25
CA VAL A 70 25.09 -8.92 5.80
C VAL A 70 23.92 -9.86 5.56
N ALA A 71 23.09 -10.04 6.59
CA ALA A 71 21.93 -10.89 6.52
C ALA A 71 21.15 -10.45 5.29
N SER A 72 21.03 -11.35 4.32
CA SER A 72 20.29 -11.09 3.09
C SER A 72 18.90 -10.61 3.48
N THR A 73 18.63 -9.32 3.27
CA THR A 73 17.36 -8.64 3.58
C THR A 73 16.27 -8.97 2.56
N THR A 74 16.49 -9.99 1.73
CA THR A 74 15.58 -10.37 0.67
C THR A 74 14.45 -11.21 1.25
N CYS A 75 13.23 -10.72 1.17
CA CYS A 75 12.08 -11.49 1.60
C CYS A 75 11.97 -12.78 0.77
N PRO A 76 11.63 -13.92 1.39
CA PRO A 76 11.51 -15.18 0.68
C PRO A 76 10.48 -15.06 -0.46
N ALA A 77 10.82 -15.62 -1.62
CA ALA A 77 9.90 -15.67 -2.76
C ALA A 77 8.60 -16.36 -2.31
N PRO A 78 7.43 -15.71 -2.45
CA PRO A 78 6.22 -16.26 -1.88
C PRO A 78 5.74 -17.49 -2.66
N ALA A 79 5.22 -18.47 -1.94
CA ALA A 79 4.63 -19.67 -2.53
C ALA A 79 3.46 -19.31 -3.49
N PRO A 80 3.22 -20.08 -4.56
CA PRO A 80 2.12 -19.84 -5.49
C PRO A 80 0.76 -20.15 -4.83
N VAL A 81 0.21 -19.17 -4.10
CA VAL A 81 -1.21 -19.13 -3.72
C VAL A 81 -2.00 -18.40 -4.80
N SER A 82 -3.18 -18.94 -5.16
CA SER A 82 -4.12 -18.26 -6.05
C SER A 82 -4.74 -17.06 -5.34
N TYR A 83 -4.84 -15.94 -6.02
CA TYR A 83 -5.57 -14.79 -5.53
C TYR A 83 -7.06 -15.09 -5.51
N PRO A 84 -7.80 -14.73 -4.45
CA PRO A 84 -9.24 -14.71 -4.58
C PRO A 84 -9.62 -13.72 -5.67
N PRO A 85 -10.65 -14.01 -6.47
CA PRO A 85 -11.08 -13.13 -7.55
C PRO A 85 -11.49 -11.77 -6.97
N TRP A 86 -11.24 -10.71 -7.73
CA TRP A 86 -11.80 -9.40 -7.42
C TRP A 86 -13.32 -9.49 -7.35
N ARG A 87 -13.90 -8.79 -6.37
CA ARG A 87 -15.34 -8.70 -6.17
C ARG A 87 -15.77 -7.25 -6.17
N PHE A 88 -16.79 -6.95 -6.98
CA PHE A 88 -17.43 -5.65 -6.97
C PHE A 88 -18.02 -5.35 -5.58
N PRO A 89 -17.93 -4.10 -5.09
CA PRO A 89 -18.56 -3.72 -3.83
C PRO A 89 -20.09 -3.84 -3.93
N ASN A 90 -20.69 -4.60 -3.03
CA ASN A 90 -22.15 -4.64 -2.91
C ASN A 90 -22.66 -3.42 -2.12
N THR A 91 -23.90 -2.99 -2.40
CA THR A 91 -24.59 -2.02 -1.57
C THR A 91 -24.96 -2.67 -0.24
N ARG A 92 -24.20 -2.36 0.81
CA ARG A 92 -24.42 -2.88 2.16
C ARG A 92 -25.13 -1.84 3.04
N PRO A 93 -25.88 -2.26 4.07
CA PRO A 93 -26.29 -1.35 5.14
C PRO A 93 -25.07 -0.65 5.70
N LYS A 94 -25.22 0.63 6.08
CA LYS A 94 -24.16 1.44 6.66
C LYS A 94 -24.39 1.70 8.16
N PRO A 95 -24.23 0.68 9.03
CA PRO A 95 -24.59 0.76 10.44
C PRO A 95 -23.55 1.47 11.32
N CYS A 96 -22.35 1.74 10.80
CA CYS A 96 -21.27 2.33 11.59
C CYS A 96 -21.49 3.83 11.78
N THR A 97 -21.39 4.28 13.02
CA THR A 97 -21.33 5.69 13.37
C THR A 97 -19.89 6.19 13.40
N ARG A 98 -19.70 7.51 13.48
CA ARG A 98 -18.36 8.11 13.69
C ARG A 98 -17.67 7.57 14.95
N ALA A 99 -18.42 7.33 16.01
CA ALA A 99 -17.88 6.79 17.25
C ALA A 99 -17.38 5.35 17.07
N ASP A 100 -18.06 4.54 16.25
CA ASP A 100 -17.63 3.17 15.95
C ASP A 100 -16.31 3.17 15.17
N ILE A 101 -16.16 4.08 14.20
CA ILE A 101 -14.92 4.25 13.43
C ILE A 101 -13.76 4.66 14.34
N THR A 102 -13.99 5.54 15.32
CA THR A 102 -12.97 5.86 16.34
C THR A 102 -12.58 4.63 17.16
N THR A 103 -13.53 3.77 17.52
CA THR A 103 -13.23 2.52 18.22
C THR A 103 -12.41 1.56 17.35
N PHE A 104 -12.73 1.45 16.07
CA PHE A 104 -11.96 0.67 15.11
C PHE A 104 -10.49 1.13 15.06
N LEU A 105 -10.26 2.43 14.89
CA LEU A 105 -8.92 3.03 14.83
C LEU A 105 -8.15 2.86 16.15
N ALA A 106 -8.81 2.96 17.30
CA ALA A 106 -8.17 2.76 18.61
C ALA A 106 -7.66 1.32 18.83
N HIS A 107 -8.15 0.35 18.04
CA HIS A 107 -7.74 -1.05 18.10
C HIS A 107 -6.99 -1.49 16.84
N GLU A 108 -6.58 -0.54 15.99
CA GLU A 108 -5.76 -0.82 14.82
C GLU A 108 -4.40 -1.39 15.26
N GLY A 109 -3.95 -2.43 14.56
CA GLY A 109 -2.73 -3.19 14.91
C GLY A 109 -2.96 -4.33 15.92
N GLN A 110 -4.15 -4.46 16.49
CA GLN A 110 -4.51 -5.67 17.24
C GLN A 110 -4.83 -6.83 16.30
N SER A 111 -4.94 -8.05 16.85
CA SER A 111 -5.38 -9.21 16.08
C SER A 111 -6.82 -9.01 15.57
N PHE A 112 -7.14 -9.64 14.43
CA PHE A 112 -8.48 -9.60 13.84
C PHE A 112 -9.59 -9.91 14.85
N GLU A 113 -9.43 -10.97 15.64
CA GLU A 113 -10.44 -11.38 16.62
C GLU A 113 -10.58 -10.37 17.77
N SER A 114 -9.47 -9.76 18.22
CA SER A 114 -9.49 -8.73 19.27
C SER A 114 -10.17 -7.45 18.79
N GLN A 115 -9.79 -6.98 17.60
CA GLN A 115 -10.37 -5.77 17.01
C GLN A 115 -11.86 -5.97 16.71
N LYS A 116 -12.23 -7.13 16.18
CA LYS A 116 -13.62 -7.52 15.94
C LYS A 116 -14.43 -7.57 17.23
N ALA A 117 -13.93 -8.23 18.28
CA ALA A 117 -14.62 -8.32 19.56
C ALA A 117 -14.83 -6.93 20.21
N ALA A 118 -13.83 -6.05 20.12
CA ALA A 118 -13.95 -4.68 20.61
C ALA A 118 -15.07 -3.92 19.88
N MET A 119 -15.13 -4.03 18.55
CA MET A 119 -16.19 -3.44 17.75
C MET A 119 -17.56 -4.06 18.02
N GLU A 120 -17.64 -5.38 18.17
CA GLU A 120 -18.89 -6.11 18.49
C GLU A 120 -19.46 -5.68 19.84
N SER A 121 -18.60 -5.48 20.84
CA SER A 121 -19.01 -5.03 22.18
C SER A 121 -19.67 -3.65 22.18
N LYS A 122 -19.34 -2.82 21.19
CA LYS A 122 -19.87 -1.47 21.02
C LYS A 122 -21.09 -1.44 20.09
N ASN A 123 -20.97 -2.06 18.91
CA ASN A 123 -21.98 -2.08 17.87
C ASN A 123 -21.81 -3.33 17.01
N ALA A 124 -22.53 -4.40 17.35
CA ALA A 124 -22.48 -5.67 16.64
C ALA A 124 -22.85 -5.55 15.15
N ALA A 125 -23.78 -4.66 14.78
CA ALA A 125 -24.13 -4.44 13.38
C ALA A 125 -22.98 -3.79 12.60
N CYS A 126 -22.30 -2.80 13.19
CA CYS A 126 -21.09 -2.22 12.62
C CYS A 126 -19.97 -3.25 12.48
N ALA A 127 -19.71 -4.05 13.51
CA ALA A 127 -18.69 -5.09 13.43
C ALA A 127 -18.98 -6.12 12.34
N ALA A 128 -20.24 -6.56 12.18
CA ALA A 128 -20.64 -7.46 11.10
C ALA A 128 -20.51 -6.84 9.70
N CYS A 129 -20.64 -5.51 9.59
CA CYS A 129 -20.31 -4.81 8.34
C CYS A 129 -18.80 -4.79 8.08
N VAL A 130 -18.02 -4.44 9.10
CA VAL A 130 -16.56 -4.21 9.00
C VAL A 130 -15.78 -5.49 8.75
N PHE A 131 -16.06 -6.55 9.52
CA PHE A 131 -15.25 -7.78 9.54
C PHE A 131 -15.98 -8.92 8.84
N THR A 132 -15.44 -9.36 7.71
CA THR A 132 -15.97 -10.49 6.93
C THR A 132 -14.91 -11.55 6.71
N LYS A 133 -15.34 -12.70 6.20
CA LYS A 133 -14.47 -13.80 5.75
C LYS A 133 -14.40 -13.83 4.23
N GLU A 134 -13.33 -14.40 3.69
CA GLU A 134 -13.17 -14.61 2.24
C GLU A 134 -14.34 -15.41 1.63
N THR A 135 -14.91 -16.32 2.40
CA THR A 135 -16.07 -17.15 2.01
C THR A 135 -17.39 -16.41 2.02
N ASP A 136 -17.46 -15.21 2.62
CA ASP A 136 -18.71 -14.45 2.66
C ASP A 136 -19.07 -13.96 1.26
N ASN A 137 -20.36 -13.96 0.93
CA ASN A 137 -20.84 -13.51 -0.38
C ASN A 137 -20.47 -12.04 -0.65
N GLU A 138 -20.42 -11.24 0.42
CA GLU A 138 -20.07 -9.83 0.38
C GLU A 138 -18.89 -9.57 1.30
N TRP A 139 -17.89 -8.85 0.81
CA TRP A 139 -16.75 -8.46 1.62
C TRP A 139 -17.00 -7.12 2.33
N GLY A 140 -16.53 -7.05 3.56
CA GLY A 140 -16.39 -5.82 4.31
C GLY A 140 -15.02 -5.17 4.12
N PRO A 141 -14.84 -4.00 4.75
CA PRO A 141 -13.56 -3.33 4.87
C PRO A 141 -12.40 -4.24 5.26
N ILE A 142 -12.60 -5.17 6.19
CA ILE A 142 -11.57 -6.03 6.74
C ILE A 142 -11.95 -7.48 6.47
N VAL A 143 -11.15 -8.18 5.68
CA VAL A 143 -11.43 -9.55 5.24
C VAL A 143 -10.38 -10.49 5.82
N LYS A 144 -10.84 -11.55 6.49
CA LYS A 144 -9.99 -12.67 6.91
C LYS A 144 -10.05 -13.79 5.87
N THR A 145 -8.89 -14.18 5.37
CA THR A 145 -8.71 -15.22 4.36
C THR A 145 -8.77 -16.62 4.98
N ASN A 146 -8.98 -17.63 4.15
CA ASN A 146 -9.01 -19.03 4.58
C ASN A 146 -7.68 -19.50 5.16
N ASP A 147 -6.56 -18.91 4.73
CA ASP A 147 -5.22 -19.17 5.26
C ASP A 147 -4.85 -18.26 6.45
N GLY A 148 -5.82 -17.51 7.00
CA GLY A 148 -5.67 -16.76 8.25
C GLY A 148 -5.07 -15.36 8.11
N ARG A 149 -4.71 -14.93 6.89
CA ARG A 149 -4.29 -13.55 6.61
C ARG A 149 -5.47 -12.60 6.73
N VAL A 150 -5.15 -11.33 6.93
CA VAL A 150 -6.12 -10.24 7.04
C VAL A 150 -5.70 -9.16 6.07
N PHE A 151 -6.64 -8.63 5.30
CA PHE A 151 -6.39 -7.48 4.43
C PHE A 151 -7.53 -6.48 4.49
N VAL A 152 -7.22 -5.27 4.03
CA VAL A 152 -8.18 -4.18 3.92
C VAL A 152 -8.64 -4.10 2.47
N ALA A 153 -9.95 -4.04 2.27
CA ALA A 153 -10.61 -4.06 0.97
C ALA A 153 -10.56 -2.70 0.25
N PHE A 154 -9.37 -2.14 0.00
CA PHE A 154 -9.26 -0.81 -0.62
C PHE A 154 -9.79 -0.81 -2.06
N ALA A 155 -9.58 -1.89 -2.83
CA ALA A 155 -10.16 -2.05 -4.16
C ALA A 155 -11.67 -1.80 -4.20
N GLN A 156 -12.41 -2.31 -3.21
CA GLN A 156 -13.85 -2.08 -3.05
C GLN A 156 -14.15 -0.61 -2.69
N CYS A 157 -13.32 0.00 -1.85
CA CYS A 157 -13.41 1.41 -1.54
C CYS A 157 -13.23 2.28 -2.79
N TYR A 158 -12.30 1.93 -3.69
CA TYR A 158 -12.01 2.73 -4.90
C TYR A 158 -13.23 2.76 -5.82
N ALA A 159 -13.84 1.60 -6.04
CA ALA A 159 -15.07 1.51 -6.82
C ALA A 159 -16.22 2.31 -6.16
N LEU A 160 -16.38 2.24 -4.83
CA LEU A 160 -17.38 3.05 -4.11
C LEU A 160 -17.08 4.55 -4.11
N ALA A 161 -15.81 4.94 -4.22
CA ALA A 161 -15.38 6.32 -4.39
C ALA A 161 -15.62 6.83 -5.82
N GLY A 162 -16.12 5.99 -6.73
CA GLY A 162 -16.43 6.37 -8.11
C GLY A 162 -15.28 6.16 -9.11
N ALA A 163 -14.23 5.42 -8.72
CA ALA A 163 -13.23 4.98 -9.68
C ALA A 163 -13.78 3.88 -10.61
N PRO A 164 -13.28 3.76 -11.85
CA PRO A 164 -13.66 2.67 -12.74
C PRO A 164 -13.40 1.28 -12.16
N ASP A 165 -14.17 0.27 -12.54
CA ASP A 165 -13.99 -1.12 -12.08
C ASP A 165 -12.58 -1.65 -12.35
N SER A 166 -12.00 -1.27 -13.49
CA SER A 166 -10.61 -1.61 -13.84
C SER A 166 -9.59 -1.04 -12.86
N CYS A 167 -9.88 0.10 -12.22
CA CYS A 167 -9.05 0.66 -11.16
C CYS A 167 -9.14 -0.20 -9.90
N GLY A 168 -10.35 -0.65 -9.54
CA GLY A 168 -10.57 -1.59 -8.43
C GLY A 168 -9.87 -2.94 -8.66
N ASP A 169 -9.98 -3.51 -9.85
CA ASP A 169 -9.33 -4.79 -10.20
C ASP A 169 -7.80 -4.68 -10.17
N GLY A 170 -7.24 -3.62 -10.77
CA GLY A 170 -5.80 -3.36 -10.71
C GLY A 170 -5.30 -3.18 -9.27
N ALA A 171 -6.04 -2.42 -8.46
CA ALA A 171 -5.72 -2.22 -7.05
C ALA A 171 -5.75 -3.53 -6.27
N HIS A 172 -6.77 -4.38 -6.50
CA HIS A 172 -6.86 -5.69 -5.88
C HIS A 172 -5.65 -6.56 -6.24
N GLU A 173 -5.25 -6.62 -7.50
CA GLU A 173 -4.04 -7.36 -7.94
C GLU A 173 -2.78 -6.86 -7.20
N LEU A 174 -2.60 -5.54 -7.12
CA LEU A 174 -1.47 -4.93 -6.41
C LEU A 174 -1.47 -5.28 -4.92
N GLU A 175 -2.59 -5.08 -4.23
CA GLU A 175 -2.71 -5.31 -2.80
C GLU A 175 -2.46 -6.77 -2.43
N TRP A 176 -3.00 -7.69 -3.23
CA TRP A 176 -2.77 -9.11 -3.04
C TRP A 176 -1.33 -9.52 -3.27
N CYS A 177 -0.68 -8.94 -4.27
CA CYS A 177 0.74 -9.16 -4.50
C CYS A 177 1.57 -8.66 -3.31
N LEU A 178 1.33 -7.43 -2.86
CA LEU A 178 2.04 -6.83 -1.73
C LEU A 178 1.80 -7.59 -0.44
N GLN A 179 0.56 -8.00 -0.16
CA GLN A 179 0.25 -8.80 1.01
C GLN A 179 0.89 -10.18 0.94
N LYS A 180 1.02 -10.76 -0.25
CA LYS A 180 1.66 -12.06 -0.44
C LYS A 180 3.17 -12.00 -0.20
N ILE A 181 3.86 -10.95 -0.67
CA ILE A 181 5.31 -10.82 -0.52
C ILE A 181 5.66 -10.23 0.85
N CYS A 182 5.03 -9.11 1.23
CA CYS A 182 5.43 -8.34 2.40
C CYS A 182 4.87 -8.83 3.73
N ASN A 183 3.84 -9.70 3.74
CA ASN A 183 3.35 -10.31 4.98
C ASN A 183 4.28 -11.43 5.49
N VAL A 184 5.27 -11.85 4.70
CA VAL A 184 6.27 -12.88 5.07
C VAL A 184 7.58 -12.28 5.58
N CYS A 185 7.75 -10.96 5.43
CA CYS A 185 8.95 -10.23 5.85
C CYS A 185 8.92 -10.03 7.37
N SER A 186 9.24 -11.08 8.13
CA SER A 186 9.43 -11.03 9.59
C SER A 186 10.85 -10.61 9.99
N SER A 187 11.77 -10.46 9.03
CA SER A 187 13.19 -10.20 9.25
C SER A 187 13.55 -8.72 9.05
N GLY A 188 13.36 -7.89 10.08
CA GLY A 188 14.03 -6.59 10.24
C GLY A 188 13.70 -5.47 9.25
N GLN A 189 13.08 -5.74 8.11
CA GLN A 189 12.54 -4.71 7.21
C GLN A 189 11.23 -4.17 7.76
N ASN A 190 11.05 -2.85 7.66
CA ASN A 190 9.76 -2.26 7.95
C ASN A 190 8.79 -2.59 6.80
N LEU A 191 7.50 -2.77 7.11
CA LEU A 191 6.49 -3.16 6.13
C LEU A 191 6.36 -2.16 4.96
N GLY A 192 6.65 -0.89 5.22
CA GLY A 192 6.63 0.18 4.22
C GLY A 192 7.72 -0.01 3.16
N ASP A 193 8.96 -0.26 3.58
CA ASP A 193 10.12 -0.49 2.71
C ASP A 193 9.88 -1.69 1.81
N CYS A 194 9.38 -2.81 2.35
CA CYS A 194 9.03 -3.96 1.52
C CYS A 194 7.99 -3.60 0.47
N ARG A 195 6.91 -2.91 0.87
CA ARG A 195 5.85 -2.53 -0.06
C ARG A 195 6.36 -1.60 -1.15
N GLN A 196 7.26 -0.67 -0.82
CA GLN A 196 7.88 0.21 -1.79
C GLN A 196 8.78 -0.57 -2.76
N ALA A 197 9.67 -1.42 -2.24
CA ALA A 197 10.56 -2.23 -3.08
C ALA A 197 9.77 -3.16 -4.02
N GLU A 198 8.72 -3.81 -3.53
CA GLU A 198 7.95 -4.76 -4.33
C GLU A 198 7.01 -4.10 -5.33
N ARG A 199 6.59 -2.85 -5.09
CA ARG A 199 5.89 -2.03 -6.10
C ARG A 199 6.75 -1.81 -7.34
N GLU A 200 8.06 -1.68 -7.16
CA GLU A 200 9.02 -1.54 -8.26
C GLU A 200 9.55 -2.91 -8.75
N GLY A 201 9.45 -3.94 -7.91
CA GLY A 201 9.85 -5.32 -8.18
C GLY A 201 8.68 -6.26 -8.51
N GLY A 202 8.44 -7.25 -7.64
CA GLY A 202 7.55 -8.39 -7.93
C GLY A 202 6.08 -8.03 -8.17
N CYS A 203 5.64 -6.86 -7.69
CA CYS A 203 4.28 -6.36 -7.81
C CYS A 203 4.11 -5.23 -8.83
N LYS A 204 5.16 -4.93 -9.62
CA LYS A 204 5.13 -3.85 -10.61
C LYS A 204 3.98 -3.93 -11.60
N ARG A 205 3.62 -5.14 -12.06
CA ARG A 205 2.49 -5.33 -12.98
C ARG A 205 1.16 -4.83 -12.39
N GLY A 206 0.88 -5.17 -11.13
CA GLY A 206 -0.32 -4.71 -10.44
C GLY A 206 -0.31 -3.20 -10.25
N LEU A 207 0.86 -2.63 -9.95
CA LEU A 207 1.05 -1.18 -9.85
C LEU A 207 0.74 -0.47 -11.17
N ASP A 208 1.36 -0.92 -12.27
CA ASP A 208 1.19 -0.33 -13.60
C ASP A 208 -0.27 -0.40 -14.06
N ARG A 209 -0.96 -1.51 -13.77
CA ARG A 209 -2.40 -1.66 -14.03
C ARG A 209 -3.26 -0.71 -13.21
N THR A 210 -2.97 -0.60 -11.92
CA THR A 210 -3.66 0.35 -11.02
C THR A 210 -3.49 1.77 -11.54
N LEU A 211 -2.25 2.18 -11.83
CA LEU A 211 -1.95 3.51 -12.36
C LEU A 211 -2.67 3.80 -13.67
N ALA A 212 -2.60 2.89 -14.63
CA ALA A 212 -3.24 3.05 -15.93
C ALA A 212 -4.76 3.16 -15.82
N ALA A 213 -5.38 2.41 -14.91
CA ALA A 213 -6.84 2.38 -14.76
C ALA A 213 -7.39 3.48 -13.84
N CYS A 214 -6.61 3.91 -12.84
CA CYS A 214 -7.02 4.89 -11.83
C CYS A 214 -6.65 6.34 -12.20
N GLY A 215 -5.91 6.60 -13.28
CA GLY A 215 -5.28 7.91 -13.56
C GLY A 215 -6.20 9.13 -13.49
N GLY A 216 -7.51 8.99 -13.78
CA GLY A 216 -8.50 10.08 -13.62
C GLY A 216 -9.20 10.13 -12.26
N SER A 217 -8.95 9.15 -11.39
CA SER A 217 -9.64 8.94 -10.11
C SER A 217 -8.67 8.92 -8.92
N SER A 218 -7.37 9.12 -9.14
CA SER A 218 -6.36 9.13 -8.07
C SER A 218 -6.75 10.10 -6.96
N GLN A 219 -7.09 11.35 -7.27
CA GLN A 219 -7.47 12.33 -6.25
C GLN A 219 -8.68 11.89 -5.40
N ILE A 220 -9.76 11.41 -6.02
CA ILE A 220 -10.97 11.03 -5.29
C ILE A 220 -10.72 9.79 -4.42
N VAL A 221 -9.95 8.84 -4.93
CA VAL A 221 -9.54 7.66 -4.18
C VAL A 221 -8.63 8.03 -3.01
N ASN A 222 -7.66 8.93 -3.21
CA ASN A 222 -6.71 9.36 -2.18
C ASN A 222 -7.40 10.06 -1.00
N VAL A 223 -8.46 10.79 -1.28
CA VAL A 223 -9.25 11.48 -0.26
C VAL A 223 -10.22 10.51 0.44
N THR A 224 -10.80 9.56 -0.29
CA THR A 224 -11.89 8.71 0.20
C THR A 224 -11.41 7.40 0.83
N CYS A 225 -10.22 6.92 0.45
CA CYS A 225 -9.73 5.58 0.75
C CYS A 225 -8.26 5.61 1.24
N ARG A 226 -7.83 6.67 1.94
CA ARG A 226 -6.42 6.87 2.34
C ARG A 226 -5.91 5.85 3.35
N GLY A 227 -6.79 5.34 4.19
CA GLY A 227 -6.46 4.39 5.25
C GLY A 227 -7.63 3.49 5.61
N SER A 228 -7.37 2.53 6.48
CA SER A 228 -8.34 1.53 6.93
C SER A 228 -9.61 2.16 7.51
N GLY A 229 -9.49 3.24 8.27
CA GLY A 229 -10.63 4.01 8.81
C GLY A 229 -11.50 4.65 7.74
N ASP A 230 -10.90 5.18 6.66
CA ASP A 230 -11.63 5.78 5.55
C ASP A 230 -12.32 4.71 4.69
N VAL A 231 -11.69 3.54 4.52
CA VAL A 231 -12.33 2.36 3.91
C VAL A 231 -13.54 1.91 4.72
N VAL A 232 -13.40 1.82 6.05
CA VAL A 232 -14.51 1.50 6.96
C VAL A 232 -15.63 2.54 6.85
N ALA A 233 -15.29 3.83 6.86
CA ALA A 233 -16.25 4.91 6.72
C ALA A 233 -17.01 4.84 5.38
N THR A 234 -16.30 4.60 4.29
CA THR A 234 -16.87 4.56 2.93
C THR A 234 -17.81 3.37 2.76
N MET A 235 -17.39 2.18 3.18
CA MET A 235 -18.14 0.94 2.97
C MET A 235 -19.25 0.73 4.00
N CYS A 236 -19.04 1.14 5.25
CA CYS A 236 -19.94 0.81 6.37
C CYS A 236 -20.45 2.02 7.17
N GLY A 237 -19.94 3.24 6.91
CA GLY A 237 -20.31 4.46 7.65
C GLY A 237 -21.65 5.06 7.21
N GLY A 238 -22.59 5.14 8.14
CA GLY A 238 -23.85 5.87 7.98
C GLY A 238 -23.62 7.36 8.22
N ARG A 239 -24.32 8.22 7.46
CA ARG A 239 -24.31 9.68 7.69
C ARG A 239 -24.95 10.03 9.04
#